data_AF-A0A6N9CA87-F1
#
_entry.id   AF-A0A6N9CA87-F1
#
_cell.length_a   1.000
_cell.length_b   1.000
_cell.length_c   1.000
_cell.angle_alpha   90.00
_cell.angle_beta   90.00
_cell.angle_gamma   90.00
#
_symmetry.space_group_name_H-M   'P 1'
#
loop_
_entity.id
_entity.type
_entity.pdbx_description
1 polymer ?
#
loop_
_entity_poly.entity_id
_entity_poly.type
_entity_poly.pdbx_seq_one_letter_code
_entity_poly.pdbx_strand_id
1 'polypeptide(L)'
;MKWSPRVKPIKIRRLYRAARLGLHDDDLLQTVGWELYGRCADIAAVADVYRDGLVPCPQCSAKIKRRIDPLFHTSDGGTHENWFHCPDCTQRLLWRDCREALRESPRCFDCYTLLDGAEELRCRCGKAWDRKAYHRSVRTRVRLPCPHCGLMIRKPVFETTRQVVRRHRSRPEMECPKCQATALHVHGNIECTSCGYKRRWRDYRKSLKKRDERLECASCGYSFRWQAWRKSARSLRTGNPGPAREFIERWPKCRTAKARMIQIDRLLQALHGRGALAPLFIVGNARNIRQMLDEFASQV
;
A
#
# COMPACT_ATOMS: atom_id res chain seq x y z
N MET A 1 -14.41 -1.75 -16.74
CA MET A 1 -13.47 -2.65 -16.05
C MET A 1 -14.22 -3.37 -14.94
N LYS A 2 -14.22 -4.70 -14.96
CA LYS A 2 -14.87 -5.50 -13.92
C LYS A 2 -13.77 -6.09 -13.05
N TRP A 3 -13.65 -5.56 -11.84
CA TRP A 3 -12.72 -6.09 -10.84
C TRP A 3 -13.31 -7.32 -10.17
N SER A 4 -12.45 -8.25 -9.77
CA SER A 4 -12.82 -9.43 -8.99
C SER A 4 -13.55 -8.98 -7.72
N PRO A 5 -14.69 -9.60 -7.39
CA PRO A 5 -15.46 -9.23 -6.21
C PRO A 5 -14.68 -9.54 -4.94
N ARG A 6 -15.10 -8.91 -3.84
CA ARG A 6 -14.65 -9.30 -2.50
C ARG A 6 -15.31 -10.60 -2.10
N VAL A 7 -14.60 -11.44 -1.37
CA VAL A 7 -15.10 -12.72 -0.89
C VAL A 7 -16.14 -12.50 0.21
N LYS A 8 -17.23 -13.28 0.17
CA LYS A 8 -18.27 -13.22 1.20
C LYS A 8 -17.79 -13.92 2.48
N PRO A 9 -17.89 -13.28 3.66
CA PRO A 9 -17.53 -13.87 4.96
C PRO A 9 -18.09 -15.28 5.20
N ILE A 10 -19.33 -15.51 4.76
CA ILE A 10 -20.03 -16.80 4.95
C ILE A 10 -19.28 -17.98 4.32
N LYS A 11 -18.63 -17.78 3.16
CA LYS A 11 -17.86 -18.84 2.49
C LYS A 11 -16.62 -19.21 3.32
N ILE A 12 -15.93 -18.19 3.83
CA ILE A 12 -14.74 -18.39 4.67
C ILE A 12 -15.13 -19.07 5.99
N ARG A 13 -16.21 -18.61 6.65
CA ARG A 13 -16.72 -19.26 7.87
C ARG A 13 -17.08 -20.73 7.64
N ARG A 14 -17.70 -21.06 6.51
CA ARG A 14 -18.03 -22.45 6.15
C ARG A 14 -16.77 -23.30 5.97
N LEU A 15 -15.70 -22.77 5.35
CA LEU A 15 -14.41 -23.46 5.25
C LEU A 15 -13.84 -23.81 6.62
N TYR A 16 -13.75 -22.84 7.53
CA TYR A 16 -13.19 -23.05 8.87
C TYR A 16 -14.04 -24.02 9.71
N ARG A 17 -15.38 -23.96 9.59
CA ARG A 17 -16.27 -24.92 10.26
C ARG A 17 -16.06 -26.35 9.76
N ALA A 18 -15.97 -26.55 8.44
CA ALA A 18 -15.73 -27.87 7.87
C ALA A 18 -14.35 -28.40 8.28
N ALA A 19 -13.31 -27.56 8.19
CA ALA A 19 -11.94 -27.93 8.55
C ALA A 19 -11.81 -28.37 10.01
N ARG A 20 -12.56 -27.75 10.93
CA ARG A 20 -12.62 -28.16 12.35
C ARG A 20 -13.17 -29.57 12.57
N LEU A 21 -14.01 -30.05 11.67
CA LEU A 21 -14.54 -31.42 11.71
C LEU A 21 -13.63 -32.42 10.97
N GLY A 22 -12.44 -31.99 10.53
CA GLY A 22 -11.55 -32.78 9.69
C GLY A 22 -12.03 -32.93 8.24
N LEU A 23 -13.07 -32.18 7.86
CA LEU A 23 -13.66 -32.25 6.53
C LEU A 23 -13.11 -31.13 5.64
N HIS A 24 -12.74 -31.47 4.42
CA HIS A 24 -12.34 -30.50 3.41
C HIS A 24 -13.30 -30.53 2.23
N ASP A 25 -14.14 -29.50 2.14
CA ASP A 25 -15.00 -29.24 0.98
C ASP A 25 -14.12 -28.66 -0.14
N ASP A 26 -13.64 -29.54 -1.03
CA ASP A 26 -12.66 -29.20 -2.06
C ASP A 26 -13.21 -28.18 -3.08
N ASP A 27 -14.50 -28.25 -3.39
CA ASP A 27 -15.16 -27.31 -4.29
C ASP A 27 -15.26 -25.92 -3.66
N LEU A 28 -15.61 -25.85 -2.37
CA LEU A 28 -15.63 -24.59 -1.64
C LEU A 28 -14.22 -24.00 -1.49
N LEU A 29 -13.20 -24.84 -1.23
CA LEU A 29 -11.80 -24.41 -1.17
C LEU A 29 -11.35 -23.81 -2.50
N GLN A 30 -11.63 -24.48 -3.61
CA GLN A 30 -11.31 -23.97 -4.94
C GLN A 30 -12.05 -22.67 -5.23
N THR A 31 -13.35 -22.61 -4.93
CA THR A 31 -14.16 -21.41 -5.14
C THR A 31 -13.60 -20.21 -4.38
N VAL A 32 -13.38 -20.35 -3.06
CA VAL A 32 -12.86 -19.25 -2.23
C VAL A 32 -11.45 -18.87 -2.64
N GLY A 33 -10.59 -19.85 -2.89
CA GLY A 33 -9.20 -19.58 -3.24
C GLY A 33 -9.04 -18.90 -4.59
N TRP A 34 -9.84 -19.25 -5.61
CA TRP A 34 -9.84 -18.54 -6.89
C TRP A 34 -10.47 -17.14 -6.80
N GLU A 35 -11.49 -16.93 -5.96
CA GLU A 35 -12.01 -15.58 -5.68
C GLU A 35 -10.94 -14.70 -5.01
N LEU A 36 -10.22 -15.23 -4.01
CA LEU A 36 -9.09 -14.56 -3.37
C LEU A 36 -7.96 -14.30 -4.39
N TYR A 37 -7.65 -15.28 -5.24
CA TYR A 37 -6.62 -15.16 -6.27
C TYR A 37 -6.92 -14.00 -7.23
N GLY A 38 -8.14 -13.94 -7.79
CA GLY A 38 -8.53 -12.86 -8.70
C GLY A 38 -8.42 -11.49 -8.02
N ARG A 39 -8.84 -11.40 -6.75
CA ARG A 39 -8.72 -10.17 -5.96
C ARG A 39 -7.27 -9.79 -5.68
N CYS A 40 -6.41 -10.76 -5.36
CA CYS A 40 -4.98 -10.56 -5.20
C CYS A 40 -4.36 -10.02 -6.51
N ALA A 41 -4.70 -10.63 -7.65
CA ALA A 41 -4.20 -10.24 -8.96
C ALA A 41 -4.58 -8.80 -9.30
N ASP A 42 -5.82 -8.40 -9.05
CA ASP A 42 -6.27 -7.02 -9.25
C ASP A 42 -5.52 -6.01 -8.37
N ILE A 43 -5.32 -6.35 -7.09
CA ILE A 43 -4.57 -5.51 -6.14
C ILE A 43 -3.11 -5.36 -6.59
N ALA A 44 -2.47 -6.46 -7.01
CA ALA A 44 -1.10 -6.44 -7.50
C ALA A 44 -1.00 -5.59 -8.78
N ALA A 45 -1.89 -5.79 -9.75
CA ALA A 45 -1.93 -5.01 -10.99
C ALA A 45 -2.12 -3.51 -10.73
N VAL A 46 -3.02 -3.13 -9.82
CA VAL A 46 -3.21 -1.73 -9.42
C VAL A 46 -1.97 -1.18 -8.73
N ALA A 47 -1.29 -1.96 -7.89
CA ALA A 47 -0.05 -1.52 -7.24
C ALA A 47 1.08 -1.30 -8.26
N ASP A 48 1.19 -2.17 -9.27
CA ASP A 48 2.18 -2.06 -10.36
C ASP A 48 1.95 -0.81 -11.19
N VAL A 49 0.69 -0.38 -11.40
CA VAL A 49 0.39 0.89 -12.11
C VAL A 49 1.04 2.10 -11.43
N TYR A 50 0.99 2.16 -10.10
CA TYR A 50 1.57 3.28 -9.35
C TYR A 50 3.08 3.16 -9.19
N ARG A 51 3.63 1.95 -9.38
CA ARG A 51 5.06 1.67 -9.31
C ARG A 51 5.75 1.92 -10.65
N ASP A 52 5.20 1.35 -11.72
CA ASP A 52 5.82 1.18 -13.05
C ASP A 52 5.19 2.08 -14.11
N GLY A 53 4.07 2.75 -13.81
CA GLY A 53 3.36 3.61 -14.76
C GLY A 53 2.64 2.84 -15.88
N LEU A 54 2.51 1.53 -15.75
CA LEU A 54 1.87 0.64 -16.71
C LEU A 54 0.42 0.39 -16.31
N VAL A 55 -0.54 0.86 -17.13
CA VAL A 55 -1.97 0.75 -16.86
C VAL A 55 -2.55 -0.46 -17.60
N PRO A 56 -3.21 -1.41 -16.92
CA PRO A 56 -3.88 -2.52 -17.60
C PRO A 56 -5.12 -2.00 -18.35
N CYS A 57 -5.25 -2.41 -19.61
CA CYS A 57 -6.41 -2.13 -20.42
C CYS A 57 -7.68 -2.75 -19.80
N PRO A 58 -8.79 -1.99 -19.63
CA PRO A 58 -10.04 -2.53 -19.11
C PRO A 58 -10.70 -3.67 -19.90
N GLN A 59 -10.32 -3.86 -21.17
CA GLN A 59 -10.91 -4.84 -22.07
C GLN A 59 -10.04 -6.11 -22.21
N CYS A 60 -8.73 -5.94 -22.42
CA CYS A 60 -7.82 -7.08 -22.69
C CYS A 60 -6.66 -7.21 -21.70
N SER A 61 -6.60 -6.36 -20.66
CA SER A 61 -5.53 -6.33 -19.65
C SER A 61 -4.10 -6.05 -20.16
N ALA A 62 -3.91 -5.77 -21.46
CA ALA A 62 -2.62 -5.37 -22.01
C ALA A 62 -2.10 -4.10 -21.31
N LYS A 63 -0.79 -4.07 -21.03
CA LYS A 63 -0.14 -3.00 -20.28
C LYS A 63 0.12 -1.79 -21.18
N ILE A 64 -0.46 -0.64 -20.82
CA ILE A 64 -0.35 0.62 -21.55
C ILE A 64 0.56 1.55 -20.74
N LYS A 65 1.66 1.99 -21.34
CA LYS A 65 2.56 2.98 -20.71
C LYS A 65 1.90 4.35 -20.72
N ARG A 66 1.77 4.97 -19.55
CA ARG A 66 1.28 6.36 -19.46
C ARG A 66 2.35 7.33 -19.95
N ARG A 67 1.93 8.48 -20.47
CA ARG A 67 2.81 9.64 -20.73
C ARG A 67 3.10 10.41 -19.43
N ILE A 68 3.25 9.68 -18.32
CA ILE A 68 3.77 10.26 -17.09
C ILE A 68 5.24 9.91 -17.02
N ASP A 69 6.05 10.94 -17.21
CA ASP A 69 7.49 10.93 -17.26
C ASP A 69 8.13 10.09 -16.11
N PRO A 70 9.18 9.29 -16.40
CA PRO A 70 10.01 8.60 -15.40
C PRO A 70 10.58 9.47 -14.26
N LEU A 71 10.35 10.78 -14.27
CA LEU A 71 10.50 11.70 -13.12
C LEU A 71 9.87 11.23 -11.79
N PHE A 72 8.93 10.27 -11.82
CA PHE A 72 8.40 9.62 -10.61
C PHE A 72 9.24 8.44 -10.11
N HIS A 73 10.14 7.90 -10.94
CA HIS A 73 11.00 6.75 -10.58
C HIS A 73 12.27 7.14 -9.85
N THR A 74 12.71 8.39 -9.89
CA THR A 74 14.08 8.74 -9.45
C THR A 74 14.18 9.95 -8.52
N SER A 75 13.06 10.50 -8.04
CA SER A 75 13.11 11.57 -7.03
C SER A 75 11.98 11.45 -6.00
N ASP A 76 12.34 10.96 -4.80
CA ASP A 76 11.87 11.38 -3.47
C ASP A 76 10.36 11.57 -3.22
N GLY A 77 9.49 11.01 -4.05
CA GLY A 77 8.04 11.25 -3.98
C GLY A 77 7.16 10.10 -4.47
N GLY A 78 7.75 9.01 -4.92
CA GLY A 78 7.13 7.69 -4.94
C GLY A 78 7.43 7.00 -3.60
N THR A 79 6.49 6.22 -3.10
CA THR A 79 6.69 5.35 -1.95
C THR A 79 7.76 4.31 -2.28
N HIS A 80 9.04 4.69 -2.20
CA HIS A 80 10.05 3.82 -1.63
C HIS A 80 9.62 3.63 -0.18
N GLU A 81 8.67 2.73 0.01
CA GLU A 81 8.42 2.13 1.30
C GLU A 81 9.67 1.30 1.56
N ASN A 82 10.70 2.00 2.04
CA ASN A 82 11.94 1.43 2.52
C ASN A 82 11.58 0.64 3.77
N TRP A 83 11.11 -0.58 3.52
CA TRP A 83 10.82 -1.55 4.53
C TRP A 83 12.14 -2.03 5.10
N PHE A 84 12.12 -2.42 6.36
CA PHE A 84 13.27 -2.94 7.07
C PHE A 84 12.81 -4.06 7.99
N HIS A 85 13.72 -4.95 8.39
CA HIS A 85 13.42 -5.94 9.41
C HIS A 85 13.64 -5.32 10.79
N CYS A 86 12.74 -5.58 11.72
CA CYS A 86 13.02 -5.36 13.13
C CYS A 86 14.27 -6.16 13.50
N PRO A 87 15.30 -5.55 14.12
CA PRO A 87 16.51 -6.27 14.50
C PRO A 87 16.28 -7.35 15.56
N ASP A 88 15.11 -7.32 16.22
CA ASP A 88 14.74 -8.22 17.30
C ASP A 88 13.76 -9.29 16.83
N CYS A 89 12.50 -8.94 16.60
CA CYS A 89 11.51 -9.92 16.16
C CYS A 89 11.59 -10.31 14.67
N THR A 90 12.54 -9.77 13.90
CA THR A 90 12.73 -10.00 12.46
C THR A 90 11.54 -9.62 11.56
N GLN A 91 10.45 -9.10 12.13
CA GLN A 91 9.27 -8.72 11.37
C GLN A 91 9.57 -7.58 10.40
N ARG A 92 8.98 -7.68 9.22
CA ARG A 92 9.11 -6.68 8.17
C ARG A 92 8.22 -5.47 8.48
N LEU A 93 8.83 -4.30 8.57
CA LEU A 93 8.21 -3.06 9.03
C LEU A 93 8.36 -1.91 8.05
N LEU A 94 7.42 -0.96 8.08
CA LEU A 94 7.63 0.39 7.59
C LEU A 94 7.80 1.36 8.76
N TRP A 95 8.61 2.41 8.55
CA TRP A 95 8.71 3.49 9.54
C TRP A 95 7.39 4.27 9.69
N ARG A 96 6.47 4.13 8.74
CA ARG A 96 5.10 4.66 8.89
C ARG A 96 4.30 3.83 9.91
N ASP A 97 4.36 2.51 9.81
CA ASP A 97 3.59 1.60 10.67
C ASP A 97 3.99 1.79 12.14
N CYS A 98 5.29 1.97 12.41
CA CYS A 98 5.80 2.27 13.75
C CYS A 98 5.23 3.60 14.31
N ARG A 99 5.00 4.60 13.45
CA ARG A 99 4.40 5.88 13.85
C ARG A 99 2.90 5.78 14.04
N GLU A 100 2.23 4.96 13.25
CA GLU A 100 0.79 4.75 13.34
C GLU A 100 0.43 3.98 14.59
N ALA A 101 1.14 2.87 14.87
CA ALA A 101 0.99 2.11 16.11
C ALA A 101 1.17 2.98 17.37
N LEU A 102 2.15 3.90 17.35
CA LEU A 102 2.36 4.82 18.47
C LEU A 102 1.27 5.91 18.58
N ARG A 103 0.50 6.19 17.52
CA ARG A 103 -0.66 7.10 17.60
C ARG A 103 -1.92 6.39 18.07
N GLU A 104 -2.08 5.13 17.70
CA GLU A 104 -3.17 4.27 18.13
C GLU A 104 -3.05 3.92 19.61
N SER A 105 -1.82 3.60 20.05
CA SER A 105 -1.48 3.30 21.43
C SER A 105 -0.38 4.25 21.92
N PRO A 106 -0.73 5.49 22.31
CA PRO A 106 0.23 6.49 22.75
C PRO A 106 1.03 5.99 23.96
N ARG A 107 2.35 6.17 23.88
CA ARG A 107 3.29 5.87 24.96
C ARG A 107 4.12 7.10 25.28
N CYS A 108 4.50 7.24 26.53
CA CYS A 108 5.46 8.27 26.91
C CYS A 108 6.77 8.09 26.16
N PHE A 109 7.38 9.20 25.77
CA PHE A 109 8.65 9.16 25.07
C PHE A 109 9.85 8.88 25.97
N ASP A 110 9.66 8.93 27.29
CA ASP A 110 10.72 8.72 28.28
C ASP A 110 10.47 7.44 29.08
N CYS A 111 9.25 7.32 29.64
CA CYS A 111 8.83 6.21 30.51
C CYS A 111 8.35 4.98 29.71
N TYR A 112 8.01 5.14 28.42
CA TYR A 112 7.41 4.13 27.53
C TYR A 112 6.11 3.46 28.01
N THR A 113 5.60 3.86 29.17
CA THR A 113 4.28 3.50 29.68
C THR A 113 3.19 4.05 28.75
N LEU A 114 2.09 3.31 28.62
CA LEU A 114 0.91 3.77 27.91
C LEU A 114 0.40 5.07 28.53
N LEU A 115 -0.02 5.98 27.67
CA LEU A 115 -0.63 7.24 28.06
C LEU A 115 -2.14 7.07 28.03
N ASP A 116 -2.79 7.59 29.05
CA ASP A 116 -4.25 7.60 29.15
C ASP A 116 -4.78 9.00 28.82
N GLY A 117 -5.98 9.05 28.21
CA GLY A 117 -6.71 10.28 27.90
C GLY A 117 -7.06 10.47 26.42
N ALA A 118 -8.21 11.10 26.15
CA ALA A 118 -8.75 11.24 24.78
C ALA A 118 -8.21 12.47 24.03
N GLU A 119 -8.12 13.61 24.71
CA GLU A 119 -7.64 14.90 24.18
C GLU A 119 -6.25 15.25 24.76
N GLU A 120 -6.03 14.94 26.04
CA GLU A 120 -4.80 15.18 26.76
C GLU A 120 -4.23 13.86 27.29
N LEU A 121 -3.03 13.51 26.85
CA LEU A 121 -2.35 12.25 27.14
C LEU A 121 -1.43 12.42 28.35
N ARG A 122 -1.60 11.61 29.39
CA ARG A 122 -0.83 11.72 30.65
C ARG A 122 0.00 10.44 30.91
N CYS A 123 1.31 10.56 31.19
CA CYS A 123 2.13 9.45 31.74
C CYS A 123 2.12 9.54 33.27
N ARG A 124 2.20 8.37 33.91
CA ARG A 124 2.47 8.21 35.35
C ARG A 124 3.78 8.86 35.84
N CYS A 125 4.70 9.20 34.94
CA CYS A 125 5.93 9.95 35.24
C CYS A 125 5.71 11.47 35.33
N GLY A 126 4.45 11.93 35.38
CA GLY A 126 4.08 13.35 35.53
C GLY A 126 4.07 14.17 34.24
N LYS A 127 4.37 13.57 33.09
CA LYS A 127 4.38 14.27 31.79
C LYS A 127 3.01 14.21 31.13
N ALA A 128 2.60 15.32 30.52
CA ALA A 128 1.36 15.43 29.76
C ALA A 128 1.61 16.00 28.36
N TRP A 129 0.76 15.62 27.41
CA TRP A 129 0.79 16.12 26.04
C TRP A 129 -0.63 16.38 25.55
N ASP A 130 -0.85 17.51 24.91
CA ASP A 130 -1.95 17.66 23.95
C ASP A 130 -1.79 16.62 22.82
N ARG A 131 -2.88 15.96 22.41
CA ARG A 131 -2.84 14.86 21.42
C ARG A 131 -2.31 15.31 20.06
N LYS A 132 -2.63 16.53 19.62
CA LYS A 132 -2.09 17.06 18.34
C LYS A 132 -0.59 17.35 18.46
N ALA A 133 -0.14 17.87 19.59
CA ALA A 133 1.27 18.04 19.90
C ALA A 133 2.00 16.69 19.95
N TYR A 134 1.42 15.67 20.59
CA TYR A 134 1.93 14.30 20.61
C TYR A 134 2.09 13.74 19.19
N HIS A 135 1.06 13.85 18.35
CA HIS A 135 1.09 13.39 16.96
C HIS A 135 2.16 14.10 16.11
N ARG A 136 2.40 15.39 16.36
CA ARG A 136 3.51 16.14 15.74
C ARG A 136 4.87 15.61 16.19
N SER A 137 5.05 15.40 17.48
CA SER A 137 6.29 14.83 18.06
C SER A 137 6.62 13.45 17.49
N VAL A 138 5.64 12.58 17.30
CA VAL A 138 5.84 11.25 16.67
C VAL A 138 6.39 11.35 15.25
N ARG A 139 6.12 12.43 14.50
CA ARG A 139 6.56 12.56 13.09
C ARG A 139 8.07 12.71 12.94
N THR A 140 8.73 13.36 13.89
CA THR A 140 10.15 13.73 13.82
C THR A 140 11.06 12.75 14.57
N ARG A 141 10.50 11.84 15.36
CA ARG A 141 11.26 10.86 16.14
C ARG A 141 12.04 9.89 15.25
N VAL A 142 13.28 9.64 15.68
CA VAL A 142 14.22 8.70 15.05
C VAL A 142 14.30 7.36 15.79
N ARG A 143 13.61 7.21 16.93
CA ARG A 143 13.46 5.96 17.67
C ARG A 143 11.99 5.77 17.99
N LEU A 144 11.44 4.60 17.69
CA LEU A 144 10.04 4.25 17.90
C LEU A 144 9.95 2.79 18.36
N PRO A 145 8.91 2.39 19.10
CA PRO A 145 8.71 0.99 19.44
C PRO A 145 8.29 0.21 18.19
N CYS A 146 8.80 -1.01 18.07
CA CYS A 146 8.31 -1.98 17.11
C CYS A 146 6.83 -2.30 17.43
N PRO A 147 5.92 -2.26 16.45
CA PRO A 147 4.51 -2.60 16.70
C PRO A 147 4.29 -4.08 17.03
N HIS A 148 5.26 -4.96 16.73
CA HIS A 148 5.15 -6.40 17.00
C HIS A 148 5.74 -6.81 18.36
N CYS A 149 6.97 -6.39 18.67
CA CYS A 149 7.65 -6.79 19.90
C CYS A 149 7.79 -5.69 20.95
N GLY A 150 7.37 -4.45 20.65
CA GLY A 150 7.50 -3.32 21.56
C GLY A 150 8.92 -2.78 21.73
N LEU A 151 9.95 -3.49 21.25
CA LEU A 151 11.35 -3.07 21.38
C LEU A 151 11.61 -1.76 20.62
N MET A 152 12.42 -0.88 21.22
CA MET A 152 12.78 0.40 20.63
C MET A 152 13.75 0.24 19.45
N ILE A 153 13.24 0.51 18.25
CA ILE A 153 13.97 0.44 16.99
C ILE A 153 14.34 1.83 16.50
N ARG A 154 15.55 1.97 15.95
CA ARG A 154 16.01 3.22 15.33
C ARG A 154 15.51 3.29 13.89
N LYS A 155 15.19 4.50 13.42
CA LYS A 155 14.87 4.77 12.03
C LYS A 155 16.05 4.26 11.19
N PRO A 156 15.81 3.35 10.24
CA PRO A 156 16.89 2.91 9.37
C PRO A 156 17.43 4.12 8.62
N VAL A 157 18.75 4.26 8.67
CA VAL A 157 19.45 5.18 7.77
C VAL A 157 19.51 4.44 6.46
N PHE A 158 18.53 4.68 5.60
CA PHE A 158 18.71 4.35 4.20
C PHE A 158 19.81 5.29 3.74
N GLU A 159 20.97 4.73 3.40
CA GLU A 159 21.94 5.48 2.62
C GLU A 159 21.17 6.09 1.47
N THR A 160 20.95 7.40 1.54
CA THR A 160 20.55 8.15 0.37
C THR A 160 21.56 7.74 -0.67
N THR A 161 21.08 7.17 -1.77
CA THR A 161 21.84 6.84 -2.95
C THR A 161 22.57 8.10 -3.43
N ARG A 162 23.67 8.43 -2.77
CA ARG A 162 24.54 9.59 -3.03
C ARG A 162 25.78 9.17 -3.80
N GLN A 163 25.92 7.90 -4.13
CA GLN A 163 27.06 7.36 -4.88
C GLN A 163 26.68 6.32 -5.94
N VAL A 164 25.47 6.36 -6.51
CA VAL A 164 25.35 5.94 -7.91
C VAL A 164 25.73 7.15 -8.73
N VAL A 165 26.99 7.13 -9.20
CA VAL A 165 27.59 7.94 -10.26
C VAL A 165 26.59 8.94 -10.85
N ARG A 166 26.86 10.23 -10.64
CA ARG A 166 26.33 11.33 -11.45
C ARG A 166 26.77 11.13 -12.92
N ARG A 167 26.32 10.07 -13.58
CA ARG A 167 26.20 10.09 -15.02
C ARG A 167 25.15 11.15 -15.26
N HIS A 168 25.59 12.26 -15.85
CA HIS A 168 24.81 13.23 -16.59
C HIS A 168 23.44 12.64 -16.99
N ARG A 169 22.46 12.71 -16.09
CA ARG A 169 21.08 12.47 -16.46
C ARG A 169 20.69 13.80 -17.06
N SER A 170 20.61 13.82 -18.39
CA SER A 170 19.96 14.87 -19.15
C SER A 170 18.79 15.39 -18.33
N ARG A 171 18.80 16.70 -18.03
CA ARG A 171 17.66 17.35 -17.40
C ARG A 171 16.45 16.95 -18.24
N PRO A 172 15.47 16.22 -17.70
CA PRO A 172 14.34 15.78 -18.51
C PRO A 172 13.72 17.03 -19.10
N GLU A 173 13.67 17.08 -20.42
CA GLU A 173 13.02 18.15 -21.16
C GLU A 173 11.54 18.06 -20.81
N MET A 174 11.04 19.07 -20.09
CA MET A 174 9.65 19.12 -19.70
C MET A 174 8.92 20.06 -20.63
N GLU A 175 7.69 19.72 -21.00
CA GLU A 175 6.85 20.61 -21.79
C GLU A 175 6.17 21.65 -20.88
N CYS A 176 6.21 22.91 -21.30
CA CYS A 176 5.45 23.97 -20.66
C CYS A 176 3.94 23.69 -20.80
N PRO A 177 3.17 23.68 -19.70
CA PRO A 177 1.73 23.46 -19.79
C PRO A 177 0.95 24.60 -20.48
N LYS A 178 1.58 25.76 -20.70
CA LYS A 178 0.96 26.93 -21.34
C LYS A 178 1.22 26.98 -22.85
N CYS A 179 2.46 26.74 -23.28
CA CYS A 179 2.86 26.89 -24.68
C CYS A 179 3.54 25.65 -25.29
N GLN A 180 3.64 24.55 -24.55
CA GLN A 180 4.27 23.28 -24.95
C GLN A 180 5.77 23.35 -25.25
N ALA A 181 6.38 24.53 -25.29
CA ALA A 181 7.82 24.70 -25.41
C ALA A 181 8.59 24.13 -24.21
N THR A 182 9.89 23.93 -24.37
CA THR A 182 10.76 23.38 -23.32
C THR A 182 10.74 24.24 -22.05
N ALA A 183 10.60 23.58 -20.92
CA ALA A 183 10.62 24.15 -19.59
C ALA A 183 11.66 23.43 -18.72
N LEU A 184 12.31 24.20 -17.85
CA LEU A 184 13.42 23.75 -17.02
C LEU A 184 13.03 23.75 -15.54
N HIS A 185 13.59 22.82 -14.76
CA HIS A 185 13.46 22.81 -13.32
C HIS A 185 14.54 23.68 -12.70
N VAL A 186 14.15 24.86 -12.20
CA VAL A 186 15.05 25.88 -11.66
C VAL A 186 14.57 26.26 -10.26
N HIS A 187 15.43 26.12 -9.25
CA HIS A 187 15.17 26.49 -7.84
C HIS A 187 13.82 26.00 -7.27
N GLY A 188 13.40 24.77 -7.60
CA GLY A 188 12.12 24.24 -7.12
C GLY A 188 10.89 24.71 -7.91
N ASN A 189 11.08 25.37 -9.06
CA ASN A 189 10.03 25.78 -9.99
C ASN A 189 10.26 25.15 -11.36
N ILE A 190 9.17 24.95 -12.10
CA ILE A 190 9.22 24.79 -13.54
C ILE A 190 9.15 26.18 -14.16
N GLU A 191 10.12 26.50 -15.01
CA GLU A 191 10.24 27.79 -15.71
C GLU A 191 10.33 27.52 -17.22
N CYS A 192 9.42 28.10 -17.99
CA CYS A 192 9.44 28.02 -19.45
C CYS A 192 10.24 29.19 -20.03
N THR A 193 11.24 28.89 -20.84
CA THR A 193 12.09 29.89 -21.49
C THR A 193 11.37 30.64 -22.61
N SER A 194 10.33 30.05 -23.22
CA SER A 194 9.61 30.67 -24.34
C SER A 194 8.46 31.60 -23.94
N CYS A 195 7.72 31.29 -22.86
CA CYS A 195 6.55 32.09 -22.46
C CYS A 195 6.62 32.67 -21.04
N GLY A 196 7.76 32.49 -20.35
CA GLY A 196 7.95 32.96 -18.97
C GLY A 196 7.08 32.24 -17.92
N TYR A 197 6.38 31.16 -18.29
CA TYR A 197 5.54 30.42 -17.35
C TYR A 197 6.36 29.89 -16.18
N LYS A 198 5.97 30.25 -14.97
CA LYS A 198 6.59 29.82 -13.72
C LYS A 198 5.58 29.15 -12.81
N ARG A 199 5.91 27.97 -12.29
CA ARG A 199 5.09 27.28 -11.29
C ARG A 199 5.94 26.49 -10.32
N ARG A 200 5.53 26.42 -9.06
CA ARG A 200 6.17 25.55 -8.06
C ARG A 200 6.18 24.10 -8.54
N TRP A 201 7.34 23.45 -8.47
CA TRP A 201 7.56 22.06 -8.89
C TRP A 201 6.57 21.09 -8.23
N ARG A 202 6.32 21.28 -6.92
CA ARG A 202 5.36 20.48 -6.17
C ARG A 202 3.95 20.54 -6.78
N ASP A 203 3.51 21.71 -7.21
CA ASP A 203 2.16 21.90 -7.73
C ASP A 203 2.05 21.44 -9.19
N TYR A 204 3.12 21.63 -9.97
CA TYR A 204 3.25 21.01 -11.29
C TYR A 204 3.15 19.47 -11.19
N ARG A 205 3.91 18.82 -10.31
CA ARG A 205 3.82 17.36 -10.07
C ARG A 205 2.44 16.92 -9.62
N LYS A 206 1.77 17.69 -8.75
CA LYS A 206 0.37 17.41 -8.36
C LYS A 206 -0.58 17.49 -9.56
N SER A 207 -0.38 18.45 -10.47
CA SER A 207 -1.19 18.58 -11.66
C SER A 207 -1.01 17.42 -12.63
N LEU A 208 0.23 16.92 -12.82
CA LEU A 208 0.49 15.72 -13.61
C LEU A 208 -0.22 14.48 -13.04
N LYS A 209 -0.25 14.32 -11.71
CA LYS A 209 -1.00 13.23 -11.05
C LYS A 209 -2.53 13.33 -11.26
N LYS A 210 -3.04 14.54 -11.52
CA LYS A 210 -4.45 14.83 -11.76
C LYS A 210 -4.81 14.89 -13.25
N ARG A 211 -3.83 14.90 -14.16
CA ARG A 211 -4.08 14.96 -15.61
C ARG A 211 -4.95 13.79 -16.04
N ASP A 212 -6.08 14.10 -16.65
CA ASP A 212 -7.00 13.10 -17.18
C ASP A 212 -6.64 12.77 -18.63
N GLU A 213 -5.52 12.08 -18.80
CA GLU A 213 -5.05 11.69 -20.13
C GLU A 213 -5.91 10.57 -20.72
N ARG A 214 -6.07 10.59 -22.05
CA ARG A 214 -6.66 9.51 -22.83
C ARG A 214 -5.57 8.47 -23.08
N LEU A 215 -5.85 7.22 -22.70
CA LEU A 215 -5.02 6.05 -22.93
C LEU A 215 -5.68 5.21 -24.03
N GLU A 216 -4.86 4.61 -24.88
CA GLU A 216 -5.32 3.77 -25.98
C GLU A 216 -4.53 2.47 -25.98
N CYS A 217 -5.25 1.36 -26.11
CA CYS A 217 -4.67 0.04 -26.08
C CYS A 217 -4.23 -0.38 -27.48
N ALA A 218 -2.92 -0.52 -27.70
CA ALA A 218 -2.39 -1.01 -28.98
C ALA A 218 -2.88 -2.43 -29.34
N SER A 219 -3.25 -3.25 -28.34
CA SER A 219 -3.66 -4.64 -28.56
C SER A 219 -5.14 -4.81 -28.95
N CYS A 220 -6.04 -3.90 -28.54
CA CYS A 220 -7.48 -4.05 -28.80
C CYS A 220 -8.18 -2.77 -29.26
N GLY A 221 -7.45 -1.67 -29.47
CA GLY A 221 -7.99 -0.37 -29.87
C GLY A 221 -8.81 0.36 -28.81
N TYR A 222 -9.08 -0.27 -27.66
CA TYR A 222 -9.91 0.32 -26.62
C TYR A 222 -9.28 1.61 -26.06
N SER A 223 -10.07 2.69 -26.04
CA SER A 223 -9.65 3.98 -25.48
C SER A 223 -10.41 4.31 -24.20
N PHE A 224 -9.70 4.82 -23.20
CA PHE A 224 -10.28 5.21 -21.91
C PHE A 224 -9.49 6.33 -21.25
N ARG A 225 -10.13 6.98 -20.26
CA ARG A 225 -9.52 8.08 -19.52
C ARG A 225 -8.88 7.62 -18.22
N TRP A 226 -7.72 8.20 -17.88
CA TRP A 226 -6.99 7.86 -16.65
C TRP A 226 -7.81 8.08 -15.38
N GLN A 227 -8.56 9.18 -15.24
CA GLN A 227 -9.33 9.42 -14.02
C GLN A 227 -10.48 8.42 -13.87
N ALA A 228 -11.10 8.00 -14.98
CA ALA A 228 -12.12 6.95 -14.97
C ALA A 228 -11.51 5.61 -14.50
N TRP A 229 -10.35 5.22 -15.05
CA TRP A 229 -9.62 4.03 -14.61
C TRP A 229 -9.26 4.12 -13.13
N ARG A 230 -8.66 5.24 -12.70
CA ARG A 230 -8.23 5.49 -11.33
C ARG A 230 -9.38 5.45 -10.33
N LYS A 231 -10.54 6.02 -10.69
CA LYS A 231 -11.76 5.97 -9.87
C LYS A 231 -12.21 4.53 -9.67
N SER A 232 -12.19 3.71 -10.72
CA SER A 232 -12.55 2.28 -10.64
C SER A 232 -11.58 1.50 -9.74
N ALA A 233 -10.28 1.80 -9.81
CA ALA A 233 -9.23 1.11 -9.05
C ALA A 233 -9.13 1.54 -7.57
N ARG A 234 -9.90 2.56 -7.14
CA ARG A 234 -9.77 3.15 -5.79
C ARG A 234 -9.91 2.12 -4.67
N SER A 235 -10.78 1.14 -4.84
CA SER A 235 -11.07 0.08 -3.86
C SER A 235 -10.03 -1.04 -3.79
N LEU A 236 -8.97 -0.96 -4.60
CA LEU A 236 -7.89 -1.95 -4.71
C LEU A 236 -6.53 -1.38 -4.28
N ARG A 237 -6.49 -0.09 -3.92
CA ARG A 237 -5.23 0.59 -3.60
C ARG A 237 -4.72 0.15 -2.23
N THR A 238 -3.49 -0.32 -2.21
CA THR A 238 -2.74 -0.64 -0.99
C THR A 238 -1.29 -0.17 -1.14
N GLY A 239 -0.66 0.22 -0.03
CA GLY A 239 0.80 0.38 0.02
C GLY A 239 1.53 -0.96 0.06
N ASN A 240 0.86 -2.02 0.54
CA ASN A 240 1.44 -3.32 0.79
C ASN A 240 0.79 -4.43 -0.06
N PRO A 241 1.19 -4.60 -1.33
CA PRO A 241 0.71 -5.68 -2.19
C PRO A 241 1.40 -7.03 -1.91
N GLY A 242 2.31 -7.11 -0.92
CA GLY A 242 3.12 -8.30 -0.64
C GLY A 242 2.30 -9.58 -0.42
N PRO A 243 1.32 -9.60 0.50
CA PRO A 243 0.48 -10.78 0.74
C PRO A 243 -0.28 -11.23 -0.51
N ALA A 244 -0.74 -10.28 -1.33
CA ALA A 244 -1.42 -10.58 -2.58
C ALA A 244 -0.50 -11.29 -3.58
N ARG A 245 0.74 -10.78 -3.76
CA ARG A 245 1.73 -11.40 -4.66
C ARG A 245 2.11 -12.80 -4.22
N GLU A 246 2.37 -12.99 -2.93
CA GLU A 246 2.69 -14.31 -2.37
C GLU A 246 1.54 -15.31 -2.59
N PHE A 247 0.29 -14.87 -2.43
CA PHE A 247 -0.86 -15.73 -2.69
C PHE A 247 -1.00 -16.11 -4.17
N ILE A 248 -0.82 -15.16 -5.09
CA ILE A 248 -0.85 -15.42 -6.55
C ILE A 248 0.20 -16.48 -6.93
N GLU A 249 1.39 -16.38 -6.37
CA GLU A 249 2.49 -17.29 -6.70
C GLU A 249 2.25 -18.71 -6.17
N ARG A 250 1.71 -18.83 -4.96
CA ARG A 250 1.61 -20.12 -4.25
C ARG A 250 0.30 -20.86 -4.53
N TRP A 251 -0.81 -20.16 -4.70
CA TRP A 251 -2.13 -20.79 -4.84
C TRP A 251 -2.20 -21.85 -5.97
N PRO A 252 -1.70 -21.60 -7.20
CA PRO A 252 -1.74 -22.60 -8.27
C PRO A 252 -0.91 -23.86 -8.00
N LYS A 253 0.05 -23.77 -7.06
CA LYS A 253 0.92 -24.89 -6.66
C LYS A 253 0.26 -25.79 -5.61
N CYS A 254 -0.84 -25.37 -4.99
CA CYS A 254 -1.55 -26.13 -3.97
C CYS A 254 -2.40 -27.26 -4.59
N ARG A 255 -1.91 -28.51 -4.53
CA ARG A 255 -2.60 -29.68 -5.11
C ARG A 255 -3.57 -30.37 -4.15
N THR A 256 -3.34 -30.29 -2.84
CA THR A 256 -4.17 -30.96 -1.83
C THR A 256 -5.09 -29.97 -1.12
N ALA A 257 -6.24 -30.47 -0.63
CA ALA A 257 -7.20 -29.70 0.14
C ALA A 257 -6.55 -29.02 1.36
N LYS A 258 -5.71 -29.76 2.09
CA LYS A 258 -4.91 -29.26 3.22
C LYS A 258 -3.98 -28.12 2.80
N ALA A 259 -3.24 -28.26 1.69
CA ALA A 259 -2.35 -27.21 1.20
C ALA A 259 -3.12 -25.95 0.78
N ARG A 260 -4.30 -26.10 0.16
CA ARG A 260 -5.18 -24.98 -0.18
C ARG A 260 -5.69 -24.25 1.05
N MET A 261 -6.15 -25.00 2.06
CA MET A 261 -6.61 -24.42 3.33
C MET A 261 -5.49 -23.63 4.02
N ILE A 262 -4.29 -24.21 4.12
CA ILE A 262 -3.10 -23.52 4.69
C ILE A 262 -2.80 -22.23 3.92
N GLN A 263 -2.90 -22.25 2.58
CA GLN A 263 -2.60 -21.08 1.78
C GLN A 263 -3.65 -19.97 1.95
N ILE A 264 -4.93 -20.32 2.09
CA ILE A 264 -6.00 -19.37 2.44
C ILE A 264 -5.75 -18.78 3.83
N ASP A 265 -5.47 -19.63 4.81
CA ASP A 265 -5.23 -19.22 6.20
C ASP A 265 -4.03 -18.26 6.33
N ARG A 266 -2.91 -18.56 5.67
CA ARG A 266 -1.73 -17.67 5.60
C ARG A 266 -2.08 -16.28 5.06
N LEU A 267 -2.91 -16.20 4.03
CA LEU A 267 -3.38 -14.91 3.52
C LEU A 267 -4.22 -14.20 4.58
N LEU A 268 -5.20 -14.87 5.18
CA LEU A 268 -6.08 -14.26 6.19
C LEU A 268 -5.31 -13.77 7.41
N GLN A 269 -4.33 -14.52 7.89
CA GLN A 269 -3.41 -14.09 8.96
C GLN A 269 -2.60 -12.84 8.55
N ALA A 270 -2.08 -12.80 7.32
CA ALA A 270 -1.37 -11.63 6.81
C ALA A 270 -2.29 -10.40 6.69
N LEU A 271 -3.58 -10.60 6.39
CA LEU A 271 -4.58 -9.53 6.37
C LEU A 271 -4.97 -9.07 7.78
N HIS A 272 -4.98 -9.99 8.74
CA HIS A 272 -5.31 -9.72 10.15
C HIS A 272 -4.19 -8.94 10.85
N GLY A 273 -2.94 -9.39 10.75
CA GLY A 273 -1.78 -8.78 11.41
C GLY A 273 -1.31 -7.45 10.83
N ARG A 274 -1.81 -7.04 9.65
CA ARG A 274 -1.35 -5.83 8.93
C ARG A 274 -2.42 -4.74 8.80
N GLY A 275 -3.44 -4.73 9.66
CA GLY A 275 -4.42 -3.65 9.77
C GLY A 275 -5.47 -3.62 8.65
N ALA A 276 -5.76 -2.44 8.09
CA ALA A 276 -6.90 -2.14 7.22
C ALA A 276 -6.90 -2.78 5.81
N LEU A 277 -6.16 -3.88 5.59
CA LEU A 277 -6.12 -4.60 4.31
C LEU A 277 -7.33 -5.50 4.11
N ALA A 278 -7.83 -6.14 5.17
CA ALA A 278 -8.91 -7.11 5.07
C ALA A 278 -10.19 -6.58 4.35
N PRO A 279 -10.63 -5.31 4.54
CA PRO A 279 -11.73 -4.71 3.77
C PRO A 279 -11.55 -4.67 2.25
N LEU A 280 -10.31 -4.78 1.75
CA LEU A 280 -10.02 -4.88 0.32
C LEU A 280 -10.37 -6.27 -0.23
N PHE A 281 -10.36 -7.31 0.59
CA PHE A 281 -10.54 -8.71 0.19
C PHE A 281 -11.92 -9.25 0.55
N ILE A 282 -12.47 -8.83 1.69
CA ILE A 282 -13.66 -9.42 2.30
C ILE A 282 -14.81 -8.42 2.31
N VAL A 283 -16.01 -8.89 1.98
CA VAL A 283 -17.23 -8.07 2.06
C VAL A 283 -17.57 -7.80 3.52
N GLY A 284 -17.74 -6.52 3.88
CA GLY A 284 -18.16 -6.13 5.22
C GLY A 284 -17.57 -4.79 5.64
N ASN A 285 -17.96 -4.33 6.84
CA ASN A 285 -17.29 -3.22 7.51
C ASN A 285 -16.03 -3.74 8.25
N ALA A 286 -15.10 -2.85 8.56
CA ALA A 286 -13.81 -3.21 9.15
C ALA A 286 -13.96 -3.93 10.51
N ARG A 287 -14.94 -3.55 11.33
CA ARG A 287 -15.19 -4.14 12.65
C ARG A 287 -15.63 -5.60 12.54
N ASN A 288 -16.62 -5.89 11.70
CA ASN A 288 -17.15 -7.24 11.49
C ASN A 288 -16.09 -8.16 10.88
N ILE A 289 -15.29 -7.65 9.94
CA ILE A 289 -14.19 -8.41 9.33
C ILE A 289 -13.13 -8.73 10.39
N ARG A 290 -12.76 -7.76 11.23
CA ARG A 290 -11.78 -7.97 12.29
C ARG A 290 -12.26 -9.01 13.31
N GLN A 291 -13.49 -8.88 13.79
CA GLN A 291 -14.09 -9.87 14.71
C GLN A 291 -14.07 -11.28 14.11
N MET A 292 -14.43 -11.43 12.84
CA MET A 292 -14.36 -12.73 12.16
C MET A 292 -12.92 -13.28 12.09
N LEU A 293 -11.93 -12.43 11.85
CA LEU A 293 -10.53 -12.87 11.81
C LEU A 293 -10.00 -13.20 13.22
N ASP A 294 -10.39 -12.44 14.24
CA ASP A 294 -10.12 -12.75 15.65
C ASP A 294 -10.72 -14.11 16.03
N GLU A 295 -11.96 -14.37 15.61
CA GLU A 295 -12.65 -15.66 15.79
C GLU A 295 -11.85 -16.81 15.20
N PHE A 296 -11.18 -16.65 14.05
CA PHE A 296 -10.37 -17.70 13.41
C PHE A 296 -9.00 -17.87 14.06
N ALA A 297 -8.37 -16.76 14.46
CA ALA A 297 -7.07 -16.79 15.13
C ALA A 297 -7.14 -17.48 16.48
N SER A 298 -8.28 -17.41 17.19
CA SER A 298 -8.48 -18.09 18.48
C SER A 298 -8.76 -19.59 18.38
N GLN A 299 -8.71 -20.18 17.18
CA GLN A 299 -9.03 -21.59 16.92
C GLN A 299 -7.79 -22.43 16.58
N VAL A 300 -6.63 -21.80 16.56
CA VAL A 300 -5.31 -22.40 16.31
C VAL A 300 -4.67 -22.78 17.63
#